data_AF-A0A7J4RGM0-F1
#
_entry.id   AF-A0A7J4RGM0-F1
#
_cell.length_a   1.000
_cell.length_b   1.000
_cell.length_c   1.000
_cell.angle_alpha   90.00
_cell.angle_beta   90.00
_cell.angle_gamma   90.00
#
_symmetry.space_group_name_H-M   'P 1'
#
loop_
_entity.id
_entity.type
_entity.pdbx_description
1 polymer ?
#
loop_
_entity_poly.entity_id
_entity_poly.type
_entity_poly.pdbx_seq_one_letter_code
_entity_poly.pdbx_strand_id
1 'polypeptide(L)'
;MVLHLPMHTEILPPEEGEPEGCVQCQEGRKLVLFVTGKCHWGCDYCPLSENRRETPDMFANERRCSTWEEVIEEGRAMKATGTGITGGDPMLDAERSVEAIKQLKQAF
;
A
#
# COMPACT_ATOMS: atom_id res chain seq x y z
N MET A 1 -28.64 19.87 14.20
CA MET A 1 -29.06 18.51 14.58
C MET A 1 -27.86 17.61 14.33
N VAL A 2 -27.30 16.98 15.37
CA VAL A 2 -26.10 16.13 15.21
C VAL A 2 -26.55 14.73 14.82
N LEU A 3 -26.22 14.32 13.60
CA LEU A 3 -26.47 12.96 13.12
C LEU A 3 -25.38 12.05 13.69
N HIS A 4 -25.74 11.16 14.61
CA HIS A 4 -24.83 10.10 15.05
C HIS A 4 -24.94 8.96 14.04
N LEU A 5 -23.92 8.82 13.18
CA LEU A 5 -23.81 7.69 12.28
C LEU A 5 -23.51 6.44 13.11
N PRO A 6 -24.15 5.29 12.82
CA PRO A 6 -23.81 4.04 13.48
C PRO A 6 -22.37 3.67 13.13
N MET A 7 -21.53 3.46 14.15
CA MET A 7 -20.22 2.84 13.95
C MET A 7 -20.43 1.34 13.77
N HIS A 8 -19.80 0.74 12.76
CA HIS A 8 -19.71 -0.71 12.66
C HIS A 8 -19.02 -1.22 13.93
N THR A 9 -19.73 -1.96 14.77
CA THR A 9 -19.24 -2.38 16.08
C THR A 9 -18.22 -3.52 15.99
N GLU A 10 -18.27 -4.28 14.89
CA GLU A 10 -17.42 -5.45 14.65
C GLU A 10 -17.06 -5.54 13.17
N ILE A 11 -15.78 -5.82 12.89
CA ILE A 11 -15.28 -6.29 11.60
C ILE A 11 -15.32 -7.81 11.70
N LEU A 12 -16.02 -8.49 10.79
CA LEU A 12 -16.06 -9.95 10.78
C LEU A 12 -14.63 -10.49 10.61
N PRO A 13 -14.24 -11.54 11.35
CA PRO A 13 -12.91 -12.11 11.20
C PRO A 13 -12.75 -12.73 9.80
N PRO A 14 -11.50 -12.86 9.31
CA PRO A 14 -11.22 -13.55 8.05
C PRO A 14 -11.73 -15.00 8.07
N GLU A 15 -12.28 -15.45 6.95
CA GLU A 15 -12.78 -16.83 6.80
C GLU A 15 -11.69 -17.82 6.35
N GLU A 16 -11.89 -19.10 6.67
CA GLU A 16 -11.00 -20.18 6.22
C GLU A 16 -11.03 -20.29 4.68
N GLY A 17 -9.85 -20.23 4.05
CA GLY A 17 -9.71 -20.26 2.59
C GLY A 17 -9.58 -18.88 1.94
N GLU A 18 -9.64 -17.78 2.71
CA GLU A 18 -9.30 -16.47 2.19
C GLU A 18 -7.82 -16.36 1.77
N PRO A 19 -7.49 -15.61 0.71
CA PRO A 19 -6.10 -15.30 0.38
C PRO A 19 -5.40 -14.58 1.54
N GLU A 20 -4.19 -14.98 1.86
CA GLU A 20 -3.38 -14.40 2.95
C GLU A 20 -3.31 -12.86 2.90
N GLY A 21 -3.23 -12.28 1.70
CA GLY A 21 -3.22 -10.82 1.54
C GLY A 21 -4.54 -10.13 1.89
N CYS A 22 -5.67 -10.83 1.82
CA CYS A 22 -6.99 -10.34 2.26
C CYS A 22 -7.11 -10.43 3.78
N VAL A 23 -6.71 -11.56 4.37
CA VAL A 23 -6.62 -11.77 5.82
C VAL A 23 -5.81 -10.65 6.47
N GLN A 24 -4.59 -10.38 5.99
CA GLN A 24 -3.75 -9.31 6.54
C GLN A 24 -4.33 -7.90 6.33
N CYS A 25 -5.11 -7.69 5.27
CA CYS A 25 -5.77 -6.41 5.03
C CYS A 25 -6.92 -6.18 6.02
N GLN A 26 -7.74 -7.20 6.28
CA GLN A 26 -8.82 -7.14 7.27
C GLN A 26 -8.28 -6.93 8.68
N GLU A 27 -7.15 -7.56 9.01
CA GLU A 27 -6.45 -7.31 10.28
C GLU A 27 -5.85 -5.89 10.39
N GLY A 28 -5.78 -5.14 9.28
CA GLY A 28 -5.16 -3.82 9.23
C GLY A 28 -3.63 -3.86 9.26
N ARG A 29 -3.01 -4.97 8.83
CA ARG A 29 -1.57 -5.25 8.95
C ARG A 29 -0.84 -5.37 7.62
N LYS A 30 -1.54 -5.17 6.50
CA LYS A 30 -0.94 -5.12 5.17
C LYS A 30 -0.67 -3.68 4.76
N LEU A 31 0.61 -3.29 4.76
CA LEU A 31 1.04 -2.04 4.15
C LEU A 31 0.82 -2.12 2.62
N VAL A 32 0.26 -1.08 2.02
CA VAL A 32 0.21 -0.94 0.55
C VAL A 32 1.24 0.08 0.12
N LEU A 33 2.32 -0.35 -0.52
CA LEU A 33 3.39 0.53 -0.98
C LEU A 33 3.26 0.75 -2.48
N PHE A 34 2.78 1.93 -2.88
CA PHE A 34 2.87 2.43 -4.25
C PHE A 34 4.29 2.96 -4.48
N VAL A 35 5.15 2.17 -5.13
CA VAL A 35 6.60 2.44 -5.20
C VAL A 35 6.98 3.42 -6.31
N THR A 36 6.18 3.46 -7.38
CA THR A 36 6.40 4.30 -8.57
C THR A 36 5.13 4.46 -9.36
N GLY A 37 4.94 5.61 -10.02
CA GLY A 37 3.85 5.85 -10.95
C GLY A 37 4.14 5.49 -12.41
N LYS A 38 5.40 5.13 -12.73
CA LYS A 38 5.82 4.77 -14.08
C LYS A 38 5.05 3.55 -14.59
N CYS A 39 4.47 3.63 -15.78
CA CYS A 39 3.87 2.49 -16.47
C CYS A 39 4.13 2.61 -17.99
N HIS A 40 4.35 1.51 -18.68
CA HIS A 40 4.48 1.52 -20.14
C HIS A 40 3.13 1.31 -20.83
N TRP A 41 2.09 0.99 -20.06
CA TRP A 41 0.74 0.76 -20.54
C TRP A 41 -0.13 1.99 -20.36
N GLY A 42 -0.81 2.40 -21.42
CA GLY A 42 -1.83 3.45 -21.40
C GLY A 42 -3.24 2.89 -21.32
N CYS A 43 -3.51 1.99 -20.37
CA CYS A 43 -4.82 1.32 -20.30
C CYS A 43 -5.95 2.35 -20.16
N ASP A 44 -6.99 2.19 -20.97
CA ASP A 44 -8.21 3.01 -20.97
C ASP A 44 -8.99 2.88 -19.64
N TYR A 45 -8.88 1.74 -18.98
CA TYR A 45 -9.47 1.48 -17.66
C TYR A 45 -8.53 1.75 -16.48
N CYS A 46 -7.33 2.31 -16.68
CA CYS A 46 -6.36 2.44 -15.60
C CYS A 46 -6.93 3.24 -14.41
N PRO A 47 -7.00 2.66 -13.20
CA PRO A 47 -7.66 3.28 -12.05
C PRO A 47 -6.77 4.32 -11.35
N LEU A 48 -5.51 4.45 -11.77
CA LEU A 48 -4.60 5.45 -11.20
C LEU A 48 -5.02 6.86 -11.58
N SER A 49 -5.14 7.70 -10.57
CA SER A 49 -5.38 9.14 -10.68
C SER A 49 -4.22 9.86 -11.37
N GLU A 50 -4.51 11.02 -11.97
CA GLU A 50 -3.51 11.82 -12.69
C GLU A 50 -2.33 12.25 -11.82
N ASN A 51 -2.56 12.49 -10.53
CA ASN A 51 -1.51 12.86 -9.58
C ASN A 51 -0.60 11.69 -9.13
N ARG A 52 -0.89 10.46 -9.58
CA ARG A 52 -0.06 9.27 -9.33
C ARG A 52 0.49 8.67 -10.62
N ARG A 53 -0.25 8.75 -11.73
CA ARG A 53 0.13 8.18 -13.04
C ARG A 53 1.34 8.89 -13.64
N GLU A 54 2.30 8.12 -14.17
CA GLU A 54 3.54 8.62 -14.78
C GLU A 54 4.35 9.57 -13.90
N THR A 55 4.19 9.46 -12.57
CA THR A 55 4.98 10.24 -11.61
C THR A 55 6.07 9.37 -10.97
N PRO A 56 7.18 9.98 -10.50
CA PRO A 56 8.17 9.26 -9.68
C PRO A 56 7.76 9.13 -8.21
N ASP A 57 6.54 9.58 -7.86
CA ASP A 57 6.08 9.68 -6.48
C ASP A 57 5.86 8.30 -5.86
N MET A 58 6.17 8.20 -4.57
CA MET A 58 5.97 7.00 -3.76
C MET A 58 4.94 7.28 -2.67
N PHE A 59 4.11 6.29 -2.36
CA PHE A 59 3.11 6.39 -1.30
C PHE A 59 3.09 5.11 -0.45
N ALA A 60 3.14 5.28 0.86
CA ALA A 60 2.84 4.26 1.84
C ALA A 60 1.38 4.47 2.28
N ASN A 61 0.51 3.52 1.95
CA ASN A 61 -0.95 3.73 1.98
C ASN A 61 -1.31 5.01 1.20
N GLU A 62 -1.89 6.01 1.88
CA GLU A 62 -2.22 7.31 1.31
C GLU A 62 -1.17 8.40 1.59
N ARG A 63 -0.16 8.11 2.42
CA ARG A 63 0.90 9.06 2.75
C ARG A 63 1.92 9.10 1.62
N ARG A 64 2.11 10.27 1.01
CA ARG A 64 3.24 10.50 0.09
C ARG A 64 4.55 10.41 0.88
N CYS A 65 5.51 9.67 0.35
CA CYS A 65 6.81 9.47 0.96
C CYS A 65 7.92 9.86 -0.02
N SER A 66 8.93 10.56 0.49
CA SER A 66 10.17 10.90 -0.21
C SER A 66 11.35 10.05 0.28
N THR A 67 11.24 9.42 1.46
CA THR A 67 12.30 8.58 2.01
C THR A 67 11.76 7.25 2.54
N TRP A 68 12.65 6.27 2.77
CA TRP A 68 12.29 4.97 3.33
C TRP A 68 11.88 5.05 4.80
N GLU A 69 12.44 5.99 5.55
CA GLU A 69 12.09 6.21 6.95
C GLU A 69 10.61 6.57 7.09
N GLU A 70 10.07 7.40 6.18
CA GLU A 70 8.65 7.75 6.16
C GLU A 70 7.76 6.53 5.84
N VAL A 71 8.19 5.67 4.93
CA VAL A 71 7.50 4.41 4.60
C VAL A 71 7.50 3.47 5.81
N ILE A 72 8.63 3.33 6.48
CA ILE A 72 8.80 2.48 7.66
C ILE A 72 7.99 3.04 8.84
N GLU A 73 7.95 4.36 9.00
CA GLU A 73 7.11 5.02 10.01
C GLU A 73 5.64 4.66 9.81
N GLU A 74 5.13 4.75 8.57
CA GLU A 74 3.76 4.36 8.23
C GLU A 74 3.50 2.87 8.49
N GLY A 75 4.42 1.99 8.06
CA GLY A 75 4.32 0.55 8.31
C GLY A 75 4.29 0.22 9.81
N ARG A 76 5.10 0.89 10.63
CA ARG A 76 5.10 0.71 12.09
C ARG A 76 3.84 1.29 12.74
N ALA A 77 3.35 2.43 12.27
CA ALA A 77 2.14 3.08 12.80
C ALA A 77 0.92 2.16 12.69
N MET A 78 0.81 1.41 11.58
CA MET A 78 -0.24 0.41 11.38
C MET A 78 0.11 -1.00 11.90
N LYS A 79 1.29 -1.21 12.50
CA LYS A 79 1.79 -2.52 12.93
C LYS A 79 1.78 -3.57 11.80
N ALA A 80 2.28 -3.15 10.63
CA ALA A 80 2.32 -4.00 9.45
C ALA A 80 3.13 -5.28 9.69
N THR A 81 2.65 -6.40 9.16
CA THR A 81 3.37 -7.69 9.09
C THR A 81 3.65 -8.14 7.67
N GLY A 82 3.11 -7.41 6.70
CA GLY A 82 3.31 -7.67 5.29
C GLY A 82 3.17 -6.39 4.49
N THR A 83 3.68 -6.42 3.25
CA THR A 83 3.55 -5.29 2.33
C THR A 83 3.17 -5.81 0.94
N GLY A 84 2.12 -5.24 0.36
CA GLY A 84 1.86 -5.34 -1.07
C GLY A 84 2.56 -4.20 -1.79
N ILE A 85 3.54 -4.51 -2.66
CA ILE A 85 4.21 -3.51 -3.49
C ILE A 85 3.43 -3.37 -4.80
N THR A 86 3.04 -2.13 -5.11
CA THR A 86 2.24 -1.74 -6.26
C THR A 86 2.78 -0.43 -6.86
N GLY A 87 2.09 0.15 -7.83
CA GLY A 87 2.54 1.33 -8.56
C GLY A 87 1.67 1.59 -9.78
N GLY A 88 2.27 2.20 -10.80
CA GLY A 88 1.99 1.86 -12.19
C GLY A 88 2.45 0.43 -12.44
N ASP A 89 3.64 0.27 -13.00
CA ASP A 89 4.34 -1.02 -13.10
C ASP A 89 5.60 -0.99 -12.22
N PRO A 90 5.58 -1.67 -11.05
CA PRO A 90 6.74 -1.77 -10.15
C PRO A 90 8.00 -2.34 -10.82
N MET A 91 7.84 -3.10 -11.90
CA MET A 91 8.95 -3.70 -12.63
C MET A 91 9.71 -2.68 -13.47
N LEU A 92 9.10 -1.54 -13.82
CA LEU A 92 9.80 -0.44 -14.51
C LEU A 92 10.71 0.37 -13.60
N ASP A 93 10.64 0.16 -12.28
CA ASP A 93 11.58 0.70 -11.30
C ASP A 93 12.07 -0.44 -10.39
N ALA A 94 12.59 -1.49 -11.02
CA ALA A 94 12.98 -2.73 -10.33
C ALA A 94 14.02 -2.49 -9.22
N GLU A 95 14.95 -1.55 -9.40
CA GLU A 95 15.95 -1.21 -8.38
C GLU A 95 15.27 -0.66 -7.12
N ARG A 96 14.36 0.31 -7.26
CA ARG A 96 13.59 0.85 -6.14
C ARG A 96 12.68 -0.19 -5.50
N SER A 97 12.05 -1.05 -6.30
CA SER A 97 11.22 -2.16 -5.81
C SER A 97 12.03 -3.16 -4.97
N VAL A 98 13.24 -3.52 -5.42
CA VAL A 98 14.16 -4.39 -4.66
C VAL A 98 14.63 -3.70 -3.39
N GLU A 99 14.95 -2.42 -3.44
CA GLU A 99 15.36 -1.66 -2.26
C GLU A 99 14.22 -1.57 -1.24
N ALA A 100 12.99 -1.32 -1.66
CA ALA A 100 11.81 -1.38 -0.81
C ALA A 100 11.71 -2.72 -0.07
N ILE A 101 11.88 -3.84 -0.78
CA ILE A 101 11.84 -5.19 -0.18
C ILE A 101 12.92 -5.33 0.90
N LYS A 102 14.15 -4.87 0.64
CA LYS A 102 15.25 -4.95 1.62
C LYS A 102 14.97 -4.11 2.86
N GLN A 103 14.60 -2.84 2.66
CA GLN A 103 14.32 -1.90 3.74
C GLN A 103 13.19 -2.40 4.64
N LEU A 104 12.09 -2.85 4.04
CA LEU A 104 10.93 -3.34 4.78
C LEU A 104 11.24 -4.63 5.54
N LYS A 105 11.88 -5.62 4.90
CA LYS A 105 12.28 -6.88 5.57
C LYS A 105 13.28 -6.67 6.71
N GLN A 106 14.10 -5.63 6.65
CA GLN A 106 14.99 -5.26 7.75
C GLN A 106 14.22 -4.58 8.89
N ALA A 107 13.14 -3.87 8.57
CA ALA A 107 12.36 -3.10 9.52
C ALA A 107 11.31 -3.93 10.27
N PHE A 108 10.67 -4.90 9.61
CA PHE A 108 9.64 -5.79 10.17
C PHE A 108 9.45 -7.08 9.36
#